data_AF-A0A1Y3N535-F1
#
_entry.id   AF-A0A1Y3N535-F1
#
_cell.length_a   1.000
_cell.length_b   1.000
_cell.length_c   1.000
_cell.angle_alpha   90.00
_cell.angle_beta   90.00
_cell.angle_gamma   90.00
#
_symmetry.space_group_name_H-M   'P 1'
#
loop_
_entity.id
_entity.type
_entity.pdbx_description
1 polymer ?
#
loop_
_entity_poly.entity_id
_entity_poly.type
_entity_poly.pdbx_seq_one_letter_code
_entity_poly.pdbx_strand_id
1 'polypeptide(L)'
;MEFTKIYKDEVNQYFKEKGFDYIINSNDINEIYTECLNEDEINKLKIFIEYVLENDIKININKKNTTGNYPLLRACIKDNIEMVRLLIDYANKNNIKLELNEKNKKGNYPFLFACVRDNIEMVQLLINYANLNEIILEMNEKDRYDASPLEWSCFNKNIDMIQLLIEYAKKIKLY
;
A
#
# COMPACT_ATOMS: atom_id res chain seq x y z
N MET A 1 -20.61 -29.55 3.05
CA MET A 1 -20.43 -28.70 1.86
C MET A 1 -20.51 -27.27 2.35
N GLU A 2 -19.38 -26.56 2.40
CA GLU A 2 -19.43 -25.10 2.62
C GLU A 2 -20.00 -24.47 1.37
N PHE A 3 -21.13 -23.78 1.51
CA PHE A 3 -21.60 -22.88 0.46
C PHE A 3 -20.57 -21.75 0.38
N THR A 4 -19.81 -21.68 -0.70
CA THR A 4 -18.95 -20.52 -0.97
C THR A 4 -19.84 -19.29 -0.97
N LYS A 5 -19.67 -18.41 0.03
CA LYS A 5 -20.40 -17.15 0.12
C LYS A 5 -20.17 -16.35 -1.17
N ILE A 6 -21.26 -15.97 -1.84
CA ILE A 6 -21.22 -15.22 -3.10
C ILE A 6 -21.29 -13.73 -2.73
N TYR A 7 -20.14 -13.06 -2.66
CA TYR A 7 -20.07 -11.65 -2.22
C TYR A 7 -20.57 -10.66 -3.26
N LYS A 8 -20.72 -11.09 -4.51
CA LYS A 8 -20.97 -10.18 -5.63
C LYS A 8 -22.22 -9.34 -5.45
N ASP A 9 -23.33 -9.99 -5.15
CA ASP A 9 -24.63 -9.31 -5.05
C ASP A 9 -24.67 -8.42 -3.81
N GLU A 10 -24.09 -8.86 -2.69
CA GLU A 10 -23.99 -8.09 -1.44
C GLU A 10 -23.19 -6.81 -1.64
N VAL A 11 -22.00 -6.90 -2.26
CA VAL A 11 -21.13 -5.73 -2.50
C VAL A 11 -21.78 -4.75 -3.49
N ASN A 12 -22.37 -5.25 -4.58
CA ASN A 12 -23.07 -4.41 -5.56
C ASN A 12 -24.27 -3.69 -4.93
N GLN A 13 -25.05 -4.38 -4.09
CA GLN A 13 -26.14 -3.78 -3.35
C GLN A 13 -25.63 -2.70 -2.39
N TYR A 14 -24.54 -2.96 -1.66
CA TYR A 14 -23.92 -1.99 -0.76
C TYR A 14 -23.42 -0.73 -1.49
N PHE A 15 -22.75 -0.91 -2.64
CA PHE A 15 -22.31 0.21 -3.47
C PHE A 15 -23.49 1.09 -3.91
N LYS A 16 -24.59 0.46 -4.34
CA LYS A 16 -25.83 1.15 -4.70
C LYS A 16 -26.44 1.91 -3.52
N GLU A 17 -26.46 1.33 -2.33
CA GLU A 17 -26.94 1.98 -1.10
C GLU A 17 -26.11 3.20 -0.70
N LYS A 18 -24.80 3.16 -0.96
CA LYS A 18 -23.89 4.30 -0.80
C LYS A 18 -23.92 5.29 -1.97
N GLY A 19 -24.80 5.08 -2.95
CA GLY A 19 -24.96 5.95 -4.13
C GLY A 19 -23.79 5.89 -5.12
N PHE A 20 -23.01 4.80 -5.11
CA PHE A 20 -21.87 4.59 -6.00
C PHE A 20 -22.27 3.67 -7.15
N ASP A 21 -22.38 4.23 -8.36
CA ASP A 21 -22.78 3.52 -9.57
C ASP A 21 -21.59 2.75 -10.16
N TYR A 22 -21.31 1.58 -9.59
CA TYR A 22 -20.28 0.67 -10.07
C TYR A 22 -20.68 -0.77 -9.80
N ILE A 23 -20.39 -1.65 -10.77
CA ILE A 23 -20.70 -3.08 -10.68
C ILE A 23 -19.40 -3.88 -10.61
N ILE A 24 -19.18 -4.58 -9.50
CA ILE A 24 -18.10 -5.56 -9.36
C ILE A 24 -18.47 -6.87 -10.06
N ASN A 25 -17.46 -7.59 -10.54
CA ASN A 25 -17.65 -8.75 -11.42
C ASN A 25 -17.40 -10.09 -10.73
N SER A 26 -16.40 -10.15 -9.84
CA SER A 26 -16.01 -11.36 -9.12
C SER A 26 -16.94 -11.69 -7.95
N ASN A 27 -16.99 -12.98 -7.60
CA ASN A 27 -17.62 -13.49 -6.39
C ASN A 27 -16.62 -13.67 -5.23
N ASP A 28 -15.31 -13.68 -5.52
CA ASP A 28 -14.25 -13.81 -4.51
C ASP A 28 -13.88 -12.46 -3.91
N ILE A 29 -13.89 -12.34 -2.58
CA ILE A 29 -13.68 -11.06 -1.89
C ILE A 29 -12.30 -10.44 -2.17
N ASN A 30 -11.26 -11.24 -2.37
CA ASN A 30 -9.90 -10.73 -2.64
C ASN A 30 -9.75 -10.31 -4.10
N GLU A 31 -10.44 -10.97 -5.03
CA GLU A 31 -10.54 -10.50 -6.40
C GLU A 31 -11.39 -9.22 -6.48
N ILE A 32 -12.51 -9.12 -5.75
CA ILE A 32 -13.29 -7.86 -5.65
C ILE A 32 -12.43 -6.73 -5.08
N TYR A 33 -11.66 -7.00 -4.02
CA TYR A 33 -10.67 -6.05 -3.51
C TYR A 33 -9.71 -5.60 -4.62
N THR A 34 -9.20 -6.54 -5.40
CA THR A 34 -8.29 -6.25 -6.52
C THR A 34 -8.96 -5.40 -7.61
N GLU A 35 -10.23 -5.65 -7.94
CA GLU A 35 -11.05 -4.80 -8.82
C GLU A 35 -11.23 -3.38 -8.28
N CYS A 36 -11.33 -3.24 -6.95
CA CYS A 36 -11.50 -1.96 -6.26
C CYS A 36 -10.20 -1.17 -6.12
N LEU A 37 -9.02 -1.82 -6.20
CA LEU A 37 -7.70 -1.17 -6.13
C LEU A 37 -7.34 -0.29 -7.34
N ASN A 38 -8.25 -0.08 -8.31
CA ASN A 38 -7.97 0.79 -9.43
C ASN A 38 -7.82 2.24 -8.98
N GLU A 39 -6.61 2.76 -9.18
CA GLU A 39 -6.05 3.95 -8.51
C GLU A 39 -6.68 5.28 -8.95
N ASP A 40 -7.42 5.30 -10.07
CA ASP A 40 -8.05 6.52 -10.59
C ASP A 40 -9.30 6.93 -9.79
N GLU A 41 -9.88 6.02 -8.99
CA GLU A 41 -11.10 6.25 -8.21
C GLU A 41 -10.97 5.68 -6.79
N ILE A 42 -10.27 6.39 -5.92
CA ILE A 42 -10.08 5.99 -4.50
C ILE A 42 -11.41 5.76 -3.75
N ASN A 43 -12.48 6.44 -4.16
CA ASN A 43 -13.81 6.32 -3.55
C ASN A 43 -14.37 4.90 -3.63
N LYS A 44 -14.12 4.19 -4.75
CA LYS A 44 -14.51 2.78 -4.88
C LYS A 44 -13.87 1.92 -3.79
N LEU A 45 -12.56 2.09 -3.60
CA LEU A 45 -11.82 1.35 -2.59
C LEU A 45 -12.29 1.70 -1.17
N LYS A 46 -12.57 2.99 -0.89
CA LYS A 46 -13.08 3.42 0.42
C LYS A 46 -14.40 2.73 0.77
N ILE A 47 -15.38 2.76 -0.16
CA ILE A 47 -16.69 2.13 0.05
C ILE A 47 -16.54 0.63 0.23
N PHE A 48 -15.67 -0.02 -0.55
CA PHE A 48 -15.38 -1.44 -0.36
C PHE A 48 -14.72 -1.75 0.99
N ILE A 49 -13.78 -0.92 1.44
CA ILE A 49 -13.12 -1.06 2.74
C ILE A 49 -14.14 -0.86 3.88
N GLU A 50 -15.05 0.09 3.75
CA GLU A 50 -16.17 0.29 4.67
C GLU A 50 -17.03 -0.97 4.77
N TYR A 51 -17.45 -1.52 3.63
CA TYR A 51 -18.23 -2.75 3.55
C TYR A 51 -17.55 -3.93 4.28
N VAL A 52 -16.27 -4.19 4.00
CA VAL A 52 -15.58 -5.34 4.61
C VAL A 52 -15.35 -5.13 6.11
N LEU A 53 -15.16 -3.89 6.57
CA LEU A 53 -15.03 -3.58 8.00
C LEU A 53 -16.36 -3.73 8.75
N GLU A 54 -17.47 -3.26 8.20
CA GLU A 54 -18.80 -3.38 8.81
C GLU A 54 -19.26 -4.83 8.94
N ASN A 55 -18.79 -5.69 8.03
CA ASN A 55 -19.17 -7.10 7.98
C ASN A 55 -18.10 -8.06 8.56
N ASP A 56 -17.04 -7.54 9.19
CA ASP A 56 -15.90 -8.31 9.74
C ASP A 56 -15.29 -9.29 8.71
N ILE A 57 -15.19 -8.86 7.45
CA ILE A 57 -14.64 -9.64 6.35
C ILE A 57 -13.15 -9.32 6.21
N LYS A 58 -12.32 -10.36 6.30
CA LYS A 58 -10.87 -10.24 6.10
C LYS A 58 -10.51 -10.31 4.62
N ILE A 59 -9.71 -9.34 4.17
CA ILE A 59 -9.10 -9.31 2.85
C ILE A 59 -7.57 -9.36 2.93
N ASN A 60 -6.94 -9.93 1.91
CA ASN A 60 -5.49 -10.00 1.81
C ASN A 60 -4.92 -8.73 1.13
N ILE A 61 -4.61 -7.73 1.96
CA ILE A 61 -4.03 -6.44 1.54
C ILE A 61 -2.55 -6.52 1.12
N ASN A 62 -1.91 -7.68 1.25
CA ASN A 62 -0.53 -7.93 0.81
C ASN A 62 -0.46 -8.82 -0.44
N LYS A 63 -1.61 -9.22 -1.01
CA LYS A 63 -1.66 -10.12 -2.16
C LYS A 63 -0.89 -9.52 -3.34
N LYS A 64 0.08 -10.27 -3.83
CA LYS A 64 0.82 -9.94 -5.06
C LYS A 64 -0.01 -10.34 -6.29
N ASN A 65 -0.05 -9.46 -7.29
CA ASN A 65 -0.58 -9.78 -8.61
C ASN A 65 0.46 -10.55 -9.45
N THR A 66 0.13 -10.85 -10.71
CA THR A 66 1.00 -11.62 -11.64
C THR A 66 2.36 -10.96 -11.91
N THR A 67 2.49 -9.65 -11.70
CA THR A 67 3.75 -8.89 -11.82
C THR A 67 4.52 -8.76 -10.51
N GLY A 68 4.02 -9.35 -9.42
CA GLY A 68 4.57 -9.22 -8.08
C GLY A 68 4.22 -7.91 -7.39
N ASN A 69 3.40 -7.04 -8.01
CA ASN A 69 2.94 -5.81 -7.37
C ASN A 69 1.85 -6.13 -6.36
N TYR A 70 1.88 -5.44 -5.22
CA TYR A 70 0.91 -5.55 -4.15
C TYR A 70 0.37 -4.14 -3.79
N PRO A 71 -0.75 -4.04 -3.04
CA PRO A 71 -1.49 -2.79 -2.88
C PRO A 71 -0.66 -1.60 -2.41
N LEU A 72 0.15 -1.78 -1.35
CA LEU A 72 1.01 -0.71 -0.84
C LEU A 72 2.06 -0.25 -1.86
N LEU A 73 2.70 -1.19 -2.58
CA LEU A 73 3.65 -0.84 -3.63
C LEU A 73 2.98 -0.08 -4.78
N ARG A 74 1.77 -0.47 -5.19
CA ARG A 74 1.00 0.23 -6.23
C ARG A 74 0.69 1.67 -5.81
N ALA A 75 0.23 1.87 -4.58
CA ALA A 75 -0.03 3.19 -4.01
C ALA A 75 1.23 4.08 -4.01
N CYS A 76 2.38 3.53 -3.61
CA CYS A 76 3.66 4.26 -3.61
C CYS A 76 4.15 4.58 -5.04
N ILE A 77 4.03 3.65 -5.99
CA ILE A 77 4.38 3.88 -7.42
C ILE A 77 3.61 5.08 -7.98
N LYS A 78 2.35 5.23 -7.56
CA LYS A 78 1.42 6.26 -8.02
C LYS A 78 1.42 7.52 -7.17
N ASP A 79 2.22 7.54 -6.13
CA ASP A 79 2.27 8.61 -5.15
C ASP A 79 0.90 8.92 -4.50
N ASN A 80 0.06 7.88 -4.33
CA ASN A 80 -1.28 8.00 -3.79
C ASN A 80 -1.26 7.89 -2.26
N ILE A 81 -1.03 9.01 -1.59
CA ILE A 81 -0.98 9.14 -0.12
C ILE A 81 -2.27 8.63 0.53
N GLU A 82 -3.42 8.99 -0.04
CA GLU A 82 -4.72 8.64 0.52
C GLU A 82 -4.94 7.12 0.55
N MET A 83 -4.52 6.44 -0.51
CA MET A 83 -4.55 4.98 -0.58
C MET A 83 -3.59 4.34 0.45
N VAL A 84 -2.39 4.91 0.65
CA VAL A 84 -1.46 4.42 1.69
C VAL A 84 -2.05 4.56 3.08
N ARG A 85 -2.68 5.70 3.39
CA ARG A 85 -3.38 5.92 4.67
C ARG A 85 -4.50 4.90 4.87
N LEU A 86 -5.35 4.68 3.85
CA LEU A 86 -6.43 3.71 3.92
C LEU A 86 -5.92 2.27 4.16
N LEU A 87 -4.82 1.88 3.52
CA LEU A 87 -4.19 0.56 3.72
C LEU A 87 -3.61 0.42 5.13
N ILE A 88 -2.93 1.45 5.65
CA ILE A 88 -2.40 1.49 7.02
C ILE A 88 -3.54 1.36 8.04
N ASP A 89 -4.62 2.11 7.85
CA ASP A 89 -5.76 2.11 8.78
C ASP A 89 -6.45 0.74 8.80
N TYR A 90 -6.67 0.13 7.63
CA TYR A 90 -7.22 -1.21 7.55
C TYR A 90 -6.29 -2.25 8.20
N ALA A 91 -4.98 -2.14 7.94
CA ALA A 91 -3.97 -3.03 8.49
C ALA A 91 -3.95 -2.97 10.03
N ASN A 92 -3.93 -1.77 10.60
CA ASN A 92 -3.95 -1.54 12.05
C ASN A 92 -5.23 -2.09 12.69
N LYS A 93 -6.40 -1.82 12.09
CA LYS A 93 -7.70 -2.31 12.60
C LYS A 93 -7.79 -3.85 12.62
N ASN A 94 -7.13 -4.51 11.68
CA ASN A 94 -7.19 -5.97 11.51
C ASN A 94 -5.95 -6.70 12.03
N ASN A 95 -5.02 -6.01 12.69
CA ASN A 95 -3.72 -6.54 13.13
C ASN A 95 -2.95 -7.26 12.00
N ILE A 96 -2.95 -6.67 10.80
CA ILE A 96 -2.21 -7.16 9.64
C ILE A 96 -0.91 -6.35 9.52
N LYS A 97 0.22 -7.05 9.38
CA LYS A 97 1.51 -6.41 9.10
C LYS A 97 1.62 -6.15 7.59
N LEU A 98 1.77 -4.89 7.18
CA LEU A 98 2.00 -4.55 5.76
C LEU A 98 3.40 -4.97 5.32
N GLU A 99 3.53 -5.36 4.05
CA GLU A 99 4.83 -5.68 3.44
C GLU A 99 5.54 -4.41 2.94
N LEU A 100 6.55 -3.90 3.65
CA LEU A 100 7.27 -2.67 3.25
C LEU A 100 8.55 -2.89 2.43
N ASN A 101 9.14 -4.09 2.50
CA ASN A 101 10.44 -4.38 1.88
C ASN A 101 10.36 -5.37 0.72
N GLU A 102 9.21 -6.01 0.53
CA GLU A 102 9.03 -7.01 -0.50
C GLU A 102 9.19 -6.39 -1.89
N LYS A 103 9.94 -7.08 -2.75
CA LYS A 103 10.17 -6.64 -4.13
C LYS A 103 9.15 -7.27 -5.08
N ASN A 104 8.73 -6.51 -6.08
CA ASN A 104 8.03 -7.05 -7.24
C ASN A 104 9.03 -7.70 -8.22
N LYS A 105 8.53 -8.24 -9.36
CA LYS A 105 9.38 -8.88 -10.38
C LYS A 105 10.39 -7.93 -11.06
N LYS A 106 10.25 -6.61 -10.89
CA LYS A 106 11.19 -5.59 -11.38
C LYS A 106 12.19 -5.13 -10.32
N GLY A 107 12.18 -5.74 -9.13
CA GLY A 107 13.02 -5.34 -8.00
C GLY A 107 12.50 -4.14 -7.22
N ASN A 108 11.29 -3.64 -7.53
CA ASN A 108 10.77 -2.43 -6.90
C ASN A 108 10.10 -2.74 -5.56
N TYR A 109 10.25 -1.82 -4.60
CA TYR A 109 9.63 -1.86 -3.27
C TYR A 109 9.09 -0.46 -2.87
N PRO A 110 8.15 -0.36 -1.91
CA PRO A 110 7.44 0.87 -1.57
C PRO A 110 8.35 2.06 -1.24
N PHE A 111 9.33 1.85 -0.36
CA PHE A 111 10.18 2.92 0.17
C PHE A 111 11.03 3.60 -0.91
N LEU A 112 11.59 2.80 -1.83
CA LEU A 112 12.29 3.32 -3.01
C LEU A 112 11.43 4.29 -3.81
N PHE A 113 10.19 3.91 -4.13
CA PHE A 113 9.33 4.76 -4.95
C PHE A 113 8.91 6.06 -4.24
N ALA A 114 8.68 6.01 -2.93
CA ALA A 114 8.44 7.23 -2.15
C ALA A 114 9.62 8.22 -2.27
N CYS A 115 10.86 7.71 -2.27
CA CYS A 115 12.06 8.53 -2.45
C CYS A 115 12.27 8.99 -3.90
N VAL A 116 12.01 8.13 -4.90
CA VAL A 116 12.06 8.48 -6.34
C VAL A 116 11.08 9.60 -6.68
N ARG A 117 9.88 9.56 -6.10
CA ARG A 117 8.84 10.60 -6.24
C ARG A 117 9.16 11.87 -5.46
N ASP A 118 10.19 11.85 -4.63
CA ASP A 118 10.59 12.94 -3.76
C ASP A 118 9.47 13.41 -2.80
N ASN A 119 8.57 12.49 -2.43
CA ASN A 119 7.43 12.79 -1.59
C ASN A 119 7.77 12.53 -0.12
N ILE A 120 8.13 13.60 0.60
CA ILE A 120 8.47 13.58 2.03
C ILE A 120 7.32 13.00 2.86
N GLU A 121 6.07 13.37 2.57
CA GLU A 121 4.91 12.89 3.33
C GLU A 121 4.77 11.37 3.22
N MET A 122 4.92 10.83 2.01
CA MET A 122 4.89 9.38 1.77
C MET A 122 6.00 8.67 2.55
N VAL A 123 7.22 9.19 2.50
CA VAL A 123 8.38 8.62 3.22
C VAL A 123 8.14 8.65 4.72
N GLN A 124 7.62 9.75 5.25
CA GLN A 124 7.30 9.88 6.68
C GLN A 124 6.22 8.88 7.12
N LEU A 125 5.19 8.65 6.30
CA LEU A 125 4.15 7.66 6.58
C LEU A 125 4.72 6.24 6.66
N LEU A 126 5.56 5.85 5.71
CA LEU A 126 6.21 4.54 5.70
C LEU A 126 7.15 4.36 6.90
N ILE A 127 7.97 5.38 7.22
CA ILE A 127 8.86 5.37 8.40
C ILE A 127 8.07 5.23 9.69
N ASN A 128 6.99 6.00 9.85
CA ASN A 128 6.17 5.96 11.06
C ASN A 128 5.50 4.60 11.23
N TYR A 129 4.90 4.06 10.16
CA TYR A 129 4.31 2.73 10.20
C TYR A 129 5.35 1.66 10.53
N ALA A 130 6.53 1.72 9.89
CA ALA A 130 7.62 0.78 10.12
C ALA A 130 8.12 0.82 11.57
N ASN A 131 8.31 2.02 12.13
CA ASN A 131 8.70 2.20 13.54
C ASN A 131 7.66 1.60 14.51
N LEU A 132 6.37 1.82 14.28
CA LEU A 132 5.30 1.30 15.13
C LEU A 132 5.16 -0.22 15.07
N ASN A 133 5.52 -0.84 13.95
CA ASN A 133 5.37 -2.28 13.70
C ASN A 133 6.70 -3.06 13.75
N GLU A 134 7.75 -2.42 14.27
CA GLU A 134 9.10 -2.99 14.41
C GLU A 134 9.61 -3.58 13.08
N ILE A 135 9.51 -2.77 12.02
CA ILE A 135 10.00 -3.09 10.67
C ILE A 135 11.21 -2.21 10.39
N ILE A 136 12.33 -2.84 10.05
CA ILE A 136 13.50 -2.14 9.52
C ILE A 136 13.27 -1.98 8.03
N LEU A 137 13.17 -0.73 7.56
CA LEU A 137 13.01 -0.45 6.13
C LEU A 137 14.29 -0.76 5.37
N GLU A 138 14.14 -1.38 4.20
CA GLU A 138 15.24 -1.55 3.26
C GLU A 138 15.57 -0.21 2.59
N MET A 139 16.83 0.21 2.67
CA MET A 139 17.29 1.53 2.22
C MET A 139 18.53 1.51 1.34
N ASN A 140 19.18 0.36 1.18
CA ASN A 140 20.41 0.21 0.42
C ASN A 140 20.18 -0.53 -0.90
N GLU A 141 19.06 -1.25 -1.01
CA GLU A 141 18.73 -1.97 -2.23
C GLU A 141 18.52 -1.02 -3.41
N LYS A 142 19.21 -1.33 -4.49
CA LYS A 142 19.21 -0.55 -5.72
C LYS A 142 18.11 -1.00 -6.67
N ASP A 143 17.63 -0.04 -7.45
CA ASP A 143 16.68 -0.30 -8.53
C ASP A 143 17.38 -0.75 -9.83
N ARG A 144 16.61 -0.88 -10.91
CA ARG A 144 17.12 -1.26 -12.23
C ARG A 144 18.09 -0.24 -12.87
N TYR A 145 18.20 0.96 -12.31
CA TYR A 145 19.14 2.01 -12.72
C TYR A 145 20.39 2.04 -11.83
N ASP A 146 20.56 1.03 -10.97
CA ASP A 146 21.65 0.95 -9.98
C ASP A 146 21.63 2.10 -8.96
N ALA A 147 20.44 2.65 -8.68
CA ALA A 147 20.25 3.75 -7.73
C ALA A 147 19.44 3.30 -6.50
N SER A 148 19.95 3.65 -5.33
CA SER A 148 19.32 3.50 -4.01
C SER A 148 18.39 4.68 -3.69
N PRO A 149 17.52 4.55 -2.66
CA PRO A 149 16.70 5.65 -2.16
C PRO A 149 17.48 6.95 -1.90
N LEU A 150 18.65 6.86 -1.23
CA LEU A 150 19.47 8.02 -0.92
C LEU A 150 20.10 8.65 -2.18
N GLU A 151 20.54 7.82 -3.13
CA GLU A 151 21.09 8.32 -4.41
C GLU A 151 20.02 9.07 -5.22
N TRP A 152 18.77 8.59 -5.21
CA TRP A 152 17.64 9.31 -5.81
C TRP A 152 17.37 10.65 -5.14
N SER A 153 17.40 10.72 -3.80
CA SER A 153 17.24 12.00 -3.07
C SER A 153 18.37 12.99 -3.39
N CYS A 154 19.60 12.51 -3.54
CA CYS A 154 20.74 13.31 -4.01
C CYS A 154 20.55 13.80 -5.44
N PHE A 155 20.08 12.95 -6.35
CA PHE A 155 19.78 13.33 -7.73
C PHE A 155 18.71 14.43 -7.80
N ASN A 156 17.66 14.32 -6.98
CA ASN A 156 16.59 15.30 -6.86
C ASN A 156 17.02 16.59 -6.13
N LYS A 157 18.19 16.57 -5.47
CA LYS A 157 18.75 17.68 -4.67
C LYS A 157 17.84 18.11 -3.51
N ASN A 158 17.05 17.18 -2.98
CA ASN A 158 16.16 17.43 -1.85
C ASN A 158 16.90 17.18 -0.53
N ILE A 159 17.36 18.27 0.09
CA ILE A 159 18.13 18.23 1.33
C ILE A 159 17.29 17.70 2.50
N ASP A 160 16.00 18.03 2.56
CA ASP A 160 15.12 17.57 3.63
C ASP A 160 14.93 16.05 3.56
N MET A 161 14.77 15.51 2.34
CA MET A 161 14.70 14.07 2.12
C MET A 161 16.00 13.38 2.54
N ILE A 162 17.16 13.92 2.12
CA ILE A 162 18.47 13.39 2.51
C ILE A 162 18.61 13.37 4.03
N GLN A 163 18.27 14.46 4.71
CA GLN A 163 18.32 14.55 6.17
C GLN A 163 17.41 13.51 6.82
N LEU A 164 16.17 13.38 6.34
CA LEU A 164 15.21 12.40 6.84
C LEU A 164 15.75 10.96 6.74
N LEU A 165 16.31 10.59 5.58
CA LEU A 165 16.89 9.25 5.37
C LEU A 165 18.10 9.00 6.27
N ILE A 166 18.99 10.00 6.43
CA ILE A 166 20.15 9.90 7.32
C ILE A 166 19.73 9.73 8.79
N GLU A 167 18.74 10.50 9.26
CA GLU A 167 18.26 10.39 10.64
C GLU A 167 17.61 9.03 10.91
N TYR A 168 16.81 8.52 9.97
CA TYR A 168 16.28 7.16 10.09
C TYR A 168 17.41 6.10 10.10
N ALA A 169 18.41 6.23 9.21
CA ALA A 169 19.57 5.33 9.17
C ALA A 169 20.38 5.31 10.47
N LYS A 170 20.58 6.48 11.09
CA LYS A 170 21.25 6.59 12.40
C LYS A 170 20.44 5.87 13.49
N LYS A 171 19.12 6.06 13.50
CA LYS A 171 18.23 5.44 14.49
C LYS A 171 18.31 3.91 14.44
N ILE A 172 18.33 3.31 13.26
CA ILE A 172 18.37 1.83 13.12
C ILE A 172 19.74 1.22 13.41
N LYS A 173 20.85 1.95 13.23
CA LYS A 173 22.23 1.49 13.55
C LYS A 173 22.57 1.52 15.04
N LEU A 174 21.70 2.10 15.86
CA LEU A 174 21.85 2.20 17.32
C LEU A 174 21.20 1.01 18.07
N TYR A 175 20.58 0.07 17.35
CA TYR A 175 20.03 -1.19 17.85
C TYR A 175 20.82 -2.37 17.27
#